data_AF-A0AAV5VW02-F1
#
_entry.id   AF-A0AAV5VW02-F1
#
_cell.length_a   1.000
_cell.length_b   1.000
_cell.length_c   1.000
_cell.angle_alpha   90.00
_cell.angle_beta   90.00
_cell.angle_gamma   90.00
#
_symmetry.space_group_name_H-M   'P 1'
#
loop_
_entity.id
_entity.type
_entity.pdbx_description
1 polymer ?
#
loop_
_entity_poly.entity_id
_entity_poly.type
_entity_poly.pdbx_seq_one_letter_code
_entity_poly.pdbx_strand_id
1 'polypeptide(L)'
;GSIVACLVCGASIGETHLGVDACRACAGFFKRSKLAGRKYACRQGSRRCEIRKNEKFMCRSCRYEKCVELGMHYDIPPPRRPRRKRVPVPEPGTEPEPEGESPPSISPSSSSSPENEKES
;
A
#
# COMPACT_ATOMS: atom_id res chain seq x y z
N GLY A 1 15.95 -25.12 -20.47
CA GLY A 1 14.70 -24.84 -19.73
C GLY A 1 13.72 -24.18 -20.66
N SER A 2 12.44 -24.50 -20.57
CA SER A 2 11.40 -23.98 -21.46
C SER A 2 11.20 -22.48 -21.23
N ILE A 3 11.34 -21.68 -22.28
CA ILE A 3 11.05 -20.24 -22.23
C ILE A 3 9.56 -20.08 -22.54
N VAL A 4 8.79 -19.62 -21.55
CA VAL A 4 7.35 -19.36 -21.72
C VAL A 4 7.07 -17.85 -21.69
N ALA A 5 5.88 -17.43 -22.08
CA ALA A 5 5.49 -16.03 -22.17
C ALA A 5 4.64 -15.60 -20.96
N CYS A 6 4.97 -14.46 -20.36
CA CYS A 6 4.18 -13.83 -19.31
C CYS A 6 2.76 -13.50 -19.82
N LEU A 7 1.73 -14.19 -19.31
CA LEU A 7 0.35 -14.03 -19.73
C LEU A 7 -0.19 -12.60 -19.55
N VAL A 8 0.40 -11.83 -18.63
CA VAL A 8 0.04 -10.42 -18.40
C VAL A 8 0.56 -9.52 -19.54
N CYS A 9 1.85 -9.58 -19.89
CA CYS A 9 2.54 -8.58 -20.73
C CYS A 9 3.40 -9.11 -21.90
N GLY A 10 3.40 -10.42 -22.15
CA GLY A 10 4.15 -11.06 -23.23
C GLY A 10 5.67 -11.18 -23.02
N ALA A 11 6.21 -10.74 -21.89
CA ALA A 11 7.64 -10.86 -21.61
C ALA A 11 8.06 -12.33 -21.39
N SER A 12 9.16 -12.76 -22.00
CA SER A 12 9.76 -14.08 -21.78
C SER A 12 10.08 -14.33 -20.30
N ILE A 13 9.78 -15.52 -19.80
CA ILE A 13 10.09 -15.99 -18.44
C ILE A 13 10.70 -17.40 -18.49
N GLY A 14 11.54 -17.71 -17.50
CA GLY A 14 12.07 -19.05 -17.26
C GLY A 14 11.54 -19.70 -15.97
N GLU A 15 10.65 -19.01 -15.25
CA GLU A 15 10.04 -19.46 -14.00
C GLU A 15 8.66 -18.79 -13.84
N THR A 16 7.70 -19.52 -13.27
CA THR A 16 6.35 -19.03 -12.93
C THR A 16 6.36 -18.25 -11.61
N HIS A 17 5.44 -17.31 -11.40
CA HIS A 17 5.35 -16.56 -10.15
C HIS A 17 3.91 -16.34 -9.69
N LEU A 18 3.67 -16.49 -8.38
CA LEU A 18 2.36 -16.25 -7.75
C LEU A 18 1.22 -17.09 -8.35
N GLY A 19 1.53 -18.35 -8.73
CA GLY A 19 0.59 -19.31 -9.30
C GLY A 19 0.32 -19.15 -10.80
N VAL A 20 0.99 -18.21 -11.49
CA VAL A 20 0.72 -17.86 -12.89
C VAL A 20 2.04 -17.75 -13.69
N ASP A 21 1.98 -18.04 -14.99
CA ASP A 21 3.03 -17.66 -15.95
C ASP A 21 3.15 -16.14 -16.05
N ALA A 22 3.91 -15.55 -15.13
CA ALA A 22 4.06 -14.11 -14.96
C ALA A 22 5.49 -13.70 -14.66
N CYS A 23 5.98 -12.67 -15.34
CA CYS A 23 7.35 -12.18 -15.13
C CYS A 23 7.52 -11.48 -13.77
N ARG A 24 8.77 -11.47 -13.26
CA ARG A 24 9.18 -10.81 -12.00
C ARG A 24 8.60 -9.40 -11.85
N ALA A 25 8.54 -8.63 -12.94
CA ALA A 25 8.00 -7.28 -12.94
C ALA A 25 6.47 -7.22 -12.72
N CYS A 26 5.70 -8.16 -13.27
CA CYS A 26 4.26 -8.27 -13.05
C CYS A 26 3.94 -8.79 -11.64
N ALA A 27 4.62 -9.84 -11.20
CA ALA A 27 4.46 -10.38 -9.84
C ALA A 27 4.81 -9.33 -8.76
N GLY A 28 5.92 -8.61 -8.93
CA GLY A 28 6.31 -7.51 -8.05
C GLY A 28 5.38 -6.30 -8.09
N PHE A 29 4.79 -6.00 -9.26
CA PHE A 29 3.74 -4.98 -9.38
C PHE A 29 2.49 -5.41 -8.59
N PHE A 30 1.96 -6.60 -8.86
CA PHE A 30 0.77 -7.13 -8.21
C PHE A 30 0.90 -7.17 -6.68
N LYS A 31 2.02 -7.69 -6.16
CA LYS A 31 2.30 -7.72 -4.71
C LYS A 31 2.23 -6.33 -4.08
N ARG A 32 2.84 -5.31 -4.71
CA ARG A 32 2.80 -3.92 -4.22
C ARG A 32 1.40 -3.31 -4.32
N SER A 33 0.64 -3.63 -5.37
CA SER A 33 -0.74 -3.14 -5.55
C SER A 33 -1.69 -3.73 -4.51
N LYS A 34 -1.63 -5.04 -4.27
CA LYS A 34 -2.38 -5.74 -3.21
C LYS A 34 -2.04 -5.22 -1.82
N LEU A 35 -0.75 -5.22 -1.44
CA LEU A 35 -0.31 -4.81 -0.10
C LEU A 35 -0.68 -3.36 0.23
N ALA A 36 -0.64 -2.46 -0.75
CA ALA A 36 -1.00 -1.06 -0.57
C ALA A 36 -2.48 -0.74 -0.86
N GLY A 37 -3.34 -1.75 -1.07
CA GLY A 37 -4.77 -1.57 -1.34
C GLY A 37 -5.09 -0.66 -2.54
N ARG A 38 -4.17 -0.54 -3.51
CA ARG A 38 -4.23 0.52 -4.52
C ARG A 38 -5.34 0.28 -5.54
N LYS A 39 -6.32 1.19 -5.54
CA LYS A 39 -7.28 1.36 -6.64
C LYS A 39 -6.62 2.22 -7.74
N TYR A 40 -6.70 1.80 -8.99
CA TYR A 40 -6.18 2.53 -10.14
C TYR A 40 -7.32 2.92 -11.08
N ALA A 41 -7.33 4.16 -11.56
CA ALA A 41 -8.21 4.56 -12.66
C ALA A 41 -7.58 4.19 -14.01
N CYS A 42 -8.40 3.74 -14.96
CA CYS A 42 -7.99 3.58 -16.35
C CYS A 42 -8.02 4.93 -17.07
N ARG A 43 -6.85 5.41 -17.54
CA ARG A 43 -6.73 6.72 -18.21
C ARG A 43 -7.56 6.83 -19.49
N GLN A 44 -7.73 5.72 -20.22
CA GLN A 44 -8.52 5.68 -21.46
C GLN A 44 -10.02 5.47 -21.22
N GLY A 45 -10.47 5.32 -19.96
CA GLY A 45 -11.87 4.99 -19.60
C GLY A 45 -12.35 3.57 -19.99
N SER A 46 -11.88 3.03 -21.12
CA SER A 46 -12.37 1.77 -21.72
C SER A 46 -12.14 0.50 -20.90
N ARG A 47 -11.24 0.54 -19.90
CA ARG A 47 -10.71 -0.62 -19.14
C ARG A 47 -10.16 -1.78 -20.00
N ARG A 48 -9.92 -1.55 -21.30
CA ARG A 48 -9.37 -2.54 -22.26
C ARG A 48 -8.02 -2.11 -22.83
N CYS A 49 -7.18 -1.46 -22.01
CA CYS A 49 -5.84 -1.06 -22.45
C CYS A 49 -4.96 -2.28 -22.67
N GLU A 50 -4.30 -2.36 -23.83
CA GLU A 50 -3.34 -3.41 -24.12
C GLU A 50 -2.09 -3.29 -23.21
N ILE A 51 -1.58 -4.42 -22.74
CA ILE A 51 -0.42 -4.50 -21.84
C ILE A 51 0.72 -5.23 -22.55
N ARG A 52 1.75 -4.50 -23.00
CA ARG A 52 2.94 -5.03 -23.70
C ARG A 52 4.21 -4.76 -22.90
N LYS A 53 5.20 -5.67 -22.97
CA LYS A 53 6.52 -5.56 -22.31
C LYS A 53 7.20 -4.20 -22.54
N ASN A 54 7.19 -3.70 -23.78
CA ASN A 54 7.99 -2.55 -24.21
C ASN A 54 7.27 -1.20 -24.02
N GLU A 55 6.05 -1.21 -23.47
CA GLU A 55 5.27 0.02 -23.26
C GLU A 55 5.76 0.76 -22.00
N LYS A 56 6.29 1.98 -22.19
CA LYS A 56 6.82 2.83 -21.11
C LYS A 56 5.73 3.22 -20.11
N PHE A 57 4.49 3.34 -20.56
CA PHE A 57 3.35 3.81 -19.75
C PHE A 57 2.15 2.85 -19.73
N MET A 58 2.40 1.56 -19.45
CA MET A 58 1.34 0.56 -19.25
C MET A 58 0.24 1.04 -18.29
N CYS A 59 -1.03 0.86 -18.68
CA CYS A 59 -2.18 1.20 -17.84
C CYS A 59 -2.18 0.39 -16.54
N ARG A 60 -2.06 1.07 -15.38
CA ARG A 60 -2.01 0.41 -14.07
C ARG A 60 -3.33 -0.30 -13.70
N SER A 61 -4.47 0.24 -14.13
CA SER A 61 -5.79 -0.40 -13.98
C SER A 61 -5.82 -1.75 -14.70
N CYS A 62 -5.76 -1.73 -16.03
CA CYS A 62 -5.88 -2.93 -16.85
C CYS A 62 -4.77 -3.95 -16.56
N ARG A 63 -3.55 -3.51 -16.21
CA ARG A 63 -2.49 -4.44 -15.78
C ARG A 63 -2.82 -5.15 -14.47
N TYR A 64 -3.44 -4.46 -13.51
CA TYR A 64 -3.81 -5.05 -12.23
C TYR A 64 -5.06 -5.93 -12.37
N GLU A 65 -6.07 -5.47 -13.11
CA GLU A 65 -7.27 -6.24 -13.47
C GLU A 65 -6.86 -7.55 -14.16
N LYS A 66 -6.02 -7.49 -15.20
CA LYS A 66 -5.51 -8.70 -15.89
C LYS A 66 -4.71 -9.65 -14.97
N CYS A 67 -3.99 -9.13 -13.97
CA CYS A 67 -3.36 -10.00 -12.96
C CYS A 67 -4.40 -10.75 -12.12
N VAL A 68 -5.49 -10.08 -11.71
CA VAL A 68 -6.58 -10.71 -10.94
C VAL A 68 -7.35 -11.71 -11.80
N GLU A 69 -7.68 -11.37 -13.05
CA GLU A 69 -8.40 -12.23 -14.00
C GLU A 69 -7.65 -13.54 -14.30
N LEU A 70 -6.31 -13.49 -14.36
CA LEU A 70 -5.46 -14.66 -14.53
C LEU A 70 -5.26 -15.48 -13.24
N GLY A 71 -5.96 -15.17 -12.15
CA GLY A 71 -5.88 -15.90 -10.89
C GLY A 71 -4.61 -15.64 -10.07
N MET A 72 -3.87 -14.56 -10.34
CA MET A 72 -2.65 -14.25 -9.57
C MET A 72 -3.01 -13.99 -8.11
N HIS A 73 -2.42 -14.75 -7.19
CA HIS A 73 -2.73 -14.69 -5.77
C HIS A 73 -1.56 -14.15 -4.94
N TYR A 74 -1.89 -13.47 -3.83
CA TYR A 74 -0.90 -13.09 -2.83
C TYR A 74 -1.56 -12.87 -1.47
N ASP A 75 -1.35 -13.81 -0.56
CA ASP A 75 -1.69 -13.68 0.85
C ASP A 75 -0.88 -12.55 1.48
N ILE A 76 -1.59 -11.56 2.00
CA ILE A 76 -0.98 -10.44 2.70
C ILE A 76 -0.63 -10.93 4.12
N PRO A 77 0.66 -11.05 4.48
CA PRO A 77 1.02 -11.44 5.85
C PRO A 77 0.55 -10.38 6.84
N PRO A 78 0.19 -10.76 8.08
CA PRO A 78 -0.22 -9.81 9.10
C PRO A 78 0.88 -8.76 9.32
N PRO A 79 0.50 -7.51 9.69
CA PRO A 79 1.48 -6.46 9.95
C PRO A 79 2.48 -6.95 11.00
N ARG A 80 3.76 -6.96 10.63
CA ARG A 80 4.82 -7.32 11.58
C ARG A 80 4.73 -6.35 12.74
N ARG A 81 4.53 -6.87 13.96
CA ARG A 81 4.59 -6.06 15.19
C ARG A 81 5.87 -5.22 15.12
N PRO A 82 5.82 -3.92 15.48
CA PRO A 82 7.04 -3.12 15.54
C PRO A 82 8.04 -3.90 16.40
N ARG A 83 9.22 -4.18 15.85
CA ARG A 83 10.33 -4.68 16.68
C ARG A 83 10.45 -3.66 17.80
N ARG A 84 10.19 -4.07 19.05
CA ARG A 84 10.56 -3.26 20.20
C ARG A 84 12.01 -2.88 19.95
N LYS A 85 12.30 -1.57 19.83
CA LYS A 85 13.68 -1.11 19.82
C LYS A 85 14.32 -1.80 21.02
N ARG A 86 15.46 -2.49 20.84
CA ARG A 86 16.22 -2.92 22.01
C ARG A 86 16.53 -1.62 22.74
N VAL A 87 15.89 -1.43 23.90
CA VAL A 87 16.26 -0.37 24.81
C VAL A 87 17.74 -0.64 25.09
N PRO A 88 18.67 0.30 24.82
CA PRO A 88 20.03 0.17 25.31
C PRO A 88 19.92 -0.09 26.80
N VAL A 89 20.51 -1.17 27.30
CA VAL A 89 20.48 -1.46 28.72
C VAL A 89 21.16 -0.28 29.41
N PRO A 90 20.47 0.46 30.31
CA PRO A 90 21.14 1.53 31.04
C PRO A 90 22.22 0.89 31.90
N GLU A 91 23.44 1.40 31.79
CA GLU A 91 24.53 0.98 32.68
C GLU A 91 24.20 1.46 34.11
N PRO A 92 24.42 0.62 35.14
CA PRO A 92 24.05 0.98 36.51
C PRO A 92 25.03 2.03 37.06
N GLY A 93 24.60 3.28 37.23
CA GLY A 93 25.46 4.28 37.86
C GLY A 93 25.12 5.78 37.74
N THR A 94 23.92 6.18 37.30
CA THR A 94 23.53 7.61 37.38
C THR A 94 22.05 7.76 37.68
N GLU A 95 21.76 8.38 38.82
CA GLU A 95 20.41 8.66 39.31
C GLU A 95 19.78 9.83 38.54
N PRO A 96 18.53 9.73 38.06
CA PRO A 96 17.73 10.88 37.68
C PRO A 96 16.96 11.43 38.89
N GLU A 97 17.02 12.75 39.08
CA GLU A 97 16.24 13.49 40.10
C GLU A 97 14.71 13.41 39.86
N PRO A 98 13.89 13.63 40.92
CA PRO A 98 12.47 13.26 40.92
C PRO A 98 11.54 14.16 40.09
N GLU A 99 10.42 13.56 39.69
CA GLU A 99 9.35 14.16 38.88
C GLU A 99 8.51 15.19 39.67
N GLY A 100 8.05 16.25 38.98
CA GLY A 100 7.22 17.32 39.55
C GLY A 100 5.90 17.54 38.80
N GLU A 101 4.80 17.24 39.50
CA GLU A 101 3.40 17.66 39.28
C GLU A 101 2.57 17.21 38.04
N SER A 102 1.33 16.77 38.35
CA SER A 102 0.19 16.46 37.46
C SER A 102 -1.10 16.48 38.32
N PRO A 103 -2.34 16.36 37.75
CA PRO A 103 -2.76 16.49 36.35
C PRO A 103 -3.56 17.81 36.12
N PRO A 104 -4.88 18.00 36.42
CA PRO A 104 -6.08 17.14 36.40
C PRO A 104 -6.82 17.23 35.04
N SER A 105 -8.15 17.46 35.01
CA SER A 105 -9.02 17.71 33.83
C SER A 105 -10.36 18.33 34.28
N ILE A 106 -10.93 19.31 33.54
CA ILE A 106 -12.38 19.62 33.64
C ILE A 106 -12.93 20.19 32.32
N SER A 107 -14.14 19.77 31.92
CA SER A 107 -15.03 20.46 30.96
C SER A 107 -16.20 21.08 31.74
N PRO A 108 -16.91 22.11 31.24
CA PRO A 108 -18.09 21.83 30.41
C PRO A 108 -18.46 22.90 29.35
N SER A 109 -19.59 22.66 28.68
CA SER A 109 -20.25 23.43 27.62
C SER A 109 -20.98 24.72 28.06
N SER A 110 -21.21 25.68 27.13
CA SER A 110 -22.57 26.07 26.65
C SER A 110 -22.59 27.27 25.67
N SER A 111 -23.43 27.15 24.63
CA SER A 111 -24.20 28.17 23.86
C SER A 111 -23.83 29.67 23.83
N SER A 112 -23.79 30.25 22.62
CA SER A 112 -24.69 31.35 22.15
C SER A 112 -24.49 31.71 20.66
N SER A 113 -25.57 31.78 19.89
CA SER A 113 -25.67 32.55 18.61
C SER A 113 -26.27 33.94 18.90
N PRO A 114 -26.11 34.98 18.06
CA PRO A 114 -26.96 35.21 16.86
C PRO A 114 -26.14 35.39 15.54
N GLU A 115 -26.70 35.30 14.32
CA GLU A 115 -27.42 36.34 13.52
C GLU A 115 -26.60 37.65 13.31
N ASN A 116 -26.54 38.33 12.16
CA ASN A 116 -27.30 38.26 10.89
C ASN A 116 -26.53 38.99 9.74
N GLU A 117 -26.92 38.83 8.46
CA GLU A 117 -26.88 39.81 7.32
C GLU A 117 -25.55 40.59 6.98
N LYS A 118 -25.29 41.24 5.83
CA LYS A 118 -25.98 41.40 4.52
C LYS A 118 -24.93 41.73 3.43
N GLU A 119 -25.16 41.22 2.21
CA GLU A 119 -24.90 41.85 0.88
C GLU A 119 -24.14 43.19 0.77
N SER A 120 -23.00 43.20 0.04
CA SER A 120 -22.68 44.09 -1.11
C SER A 120 -21.39 43.64 -1.81
#